data_AF-A0A9W9WUX8-F1
#
_entry.id   AF-A0A9W9WUX8-F1
#
_cell.length_a   1.000
_cell.length_b   1.000
_cell.length_c   1.000
_cell.angle_alpha   90.00
_cell.angle_beta   90.00
_cell.angle_gamma   90.00
#
_symmetry.space_group_name_H-M   'P 1'
#
loop_
_entity.id
_entity.type
_entity.pdbx_description
1 polymer ?
#
loop_
_entity_poly.entity_id
_entity_poly.type
_entity_poly.pdbx_seq_one_letter_code
_entity_poly.pdbx_strand_id
1 'polypeptide(L)'
;MLDPLGAPPAWLRVLAEPYALALKSPTLSEHVHEVIGSFLFYQFIHSVVSPWLSPILCPRSYPALSPRTKLNWDIHVVSLVQSVVINAAALWVMYSDEERQSMSSGERIYGYTGACGMIQALAVGYFIYDLIVSVQHLKMFGIGMLFHAVSALWVFSLGFRPFLNYYAPVFILYELSSPFLNIHWFLDKVNMTGSRAQWYNGMMLLGVFFCCRLVWGTWQSVIVYQDMWNALQHKWSAASSSPLDTPVNIGAHVFAIRDGDMCVDETCARANAEISRFKDFTAGGVPTWLVLTYVTSNIILNFLNYFWFSKMVDTVLKRFRGPPADSAEAKKIDRKPANFDKLAHDAVLDAASTLKDNEDAALQGEKVSSALDAEVADDLRRRRGDLVADLPGPGS
;
A
#
# COMPACT_ATOMS: atom_id res chain seq x y z
N MET A 1 -14.49 -17.48 7.20
CA MET A 1 -13.77 -18.60 6.55
C MET A 1 -12.54 -18.91 7.37
N LEU A 2 -12.30 -20.20 7.66
CA LEU A 2 -11.07 -20.65 8.34
C LEU A 2 -9.84 -20.38 7.46
N ASP A 3 -8.65 -20.42 8.06
CA ASP A 3 -7.40 -20.30 7.32
C ASP A 3 -7.22 -21.48 6.32
N PRO A 4 -7.12 -21.21 5.00
CA PRO A 4 -6.89 -22.23 3.99
C PRO A 4 -5.51 -22.91 4.06
N LEU A 5 -4.49 -22.22 4.61
CA LEU A 5 -3.13 -22.75 4.77
C LEU A 5 -2.97 -23.54 6.08
N GLY A 6 -3.95 -23.42 6.98
CA GLY A 6 -4.01 -24.15 8.24
C GLY A 6 -3.10 -23.58 9.31
N ALA A 7 -3.00 -24.30 10.44
CA ALA A 7 -2.21 -23.85 11.57
C ALA A 7 -0.71 -24.18 11.41
N PRO A 8 0.19 -23.38 12.02
CA PRO A 8 1.61 -23.63 12.00
C PRO A 8 1.96 -24.94 12.70
N PRO A 9 3.11 -25.55 12.37
CA PRO A 9 3.65 -26.65 13.15
C PRO A 9 3.73 -26.29 14.64
N ALA A 10 3.34 -27.22 15.52
CA ALA A 10 3.21 -26.96 16.95
C ALA A 10 4.47 -26.36 17.60
N TRP A 11 5.65 -26.86 17.21
CA TRP A 11 6.94 -26.35 17.72
C TRP A 11 7.16 -24.87 17.37
N LEU A 12 6.73 -24.43 16.18
CA LEU A 12 6.92 -23.07 15.71
C LEU A 12 5.93 -22.12 16.40
N ARG A 13 4.69 -22.58 16.60
CA ARG A 13 3.69 -21.85 17.39
C ARG A 13 4.18 -21.62 18.82
N VAL A 14 4.63 -22.66 19.51
CA VAL A 14 5.14 -22.56 20.89
C VAL A 14 6.35 -21.63 20.97
N LEU A 15 7.21 -21.64 19.95
CA LEU A 15 8.35 -20.73 19.89
C LEU A 15 7.92 -19.26 19.70
N ALA A 16 6.93 -18.99 18.84
CA ALA A 16 6.49 -17.65 18.47
C ALA A 16 5.54 -17.01 19.51
N GLU A 17 4.72 -17.82 20.16
CA GLU A 17 3.69 -17.39 21.12
C GLU A 17 4.18 -16.44 22.23
N PRO A 18 5.29 -16.69 22.96
CA PRO A 18 5.73 -15.76 24.00
C PRO A 18 6.06 -14.36 23.45
N TYR A 19 6.65 -14.29 22.25
CA TYR A 19 6.96 -13.02 21.59
C TYR A 19 5.69 -12.33 21.08
N ALA A 20 4.78 -13.10 20.47
CA ALA A 20 3.49 -12.61 20.01
C ALA A 20 2.69 -11.98 21.16
N LEU A 21 2.63 -12.66 22.31
CA LEU A 21 1.95 -12.16 23.51
C LEU A 21 2.66 -10.94 24.11
N ALA A 22 4.00 -10.93 24.18
CA ALA A 22 4.77 -9.78 24.65
C ALA A 22 4.52 -8.53 23.79
N LEU A 23 4.38 -8.72 22.46
CA LEU A 23 4.04 -7.66 21.52
C LEU A 23 2.53 -7.36 21.46
N LYS A 24 1.69 -8.00 22.28
CA LYS A 24 0.22 -7.90 22.26
C LYS A 24 -0.41 -8.24 20.91
N SER A 25 0.25 -9.09 20.14
CA SER A 25 -0.12 -9.52 18.78
C SER A 25 -0.45 -11.02 18.73
N PRO A 26 -1.46 -11.49 19.48
CA PRO A 26 -1.70 -12.91 19.70
C PRO A 26 -2.03 -13.69 18.42
N THR A 27 -2.56 -13.06 17.37
CA THR A 27 -2.88 -13.77 16.13
C THR A 27 -1.63 -14.09 15.30
N LEU A 28 -0.49 -13.45 15.59
CA LEU A 28 0.78 -13.73 14.91
C LEU A 28 1.24 -15.17 15.13
N SER A 29 0.99 -15.76 16.30
CA SER A 29 1.39 -17.15 16.57
C SER A 29 0.66 -18.16 15.70
N GLU A 30 -0.53 -17.81 15.20
CA GLU A 30 -1.32 -18.62 14.27
C GLU A 30 -0.86 -18.48 12.82
N HIS A 31 -0.13 -17.41 12.45
CA HIS A 31 0.27 -17.16 11.06
C HIS A 31 1.77 -16.97 10.85
N VAL A 32 2.59 -17.23 11.87
CA VAL A 32 4.05 -17.03 11.82
C VAL A 32 4.70 -17.81 10.67
N HIS A 33 4.21 -19.01 10.39
CA HIS A 33 4.71 -19.84 9.30
C HIS A 33 4.43 -19.24 7.92
N GLU A 34 3.30 -18.56 7.74
CA GLU A 34 2.94 -17.88 6.50
C GLU A 34 3.75 -16.60 6.30
N VAL A 35 4.02 -15.84 7.37
CA VAL A 35 4.91 -14.67 7.32
C VAL A 35 6.30 -15.09 6.86
N ILE A 36 6.87 -16.12 7.51
CA ILE A 36 8.20 -16.66 7.17
C ILE A 36 8.19 -17.23 5.75
N GLY A 37 7.17 -18.03 5.41
CA GLY A 37 7.03 -18.65 4.10
C GLY A 37 6.93 -17.62 2.97
N SER A 38 6.12 -16.59 3.16
CA SER A 38 5.96 -15.47 2.22
C SER A 38 7.27 -14.70 2.02
N PHE A 39 7.96 -14.34 3.11
CA PHE A 39 9.26 -13.67 3.04
C PHE A 39 10.28 -14.51 2.26
N LEU A 40 10.44 -15.80 2.61
CA LEU A 40 11.38 -16.69 1.95
C LEU A 40 11.02 -16.92 0.49
N PHE A 41 9.74 -16.99 0.15
CA PHE A 41 9.26 -17.13 -1.22
C PHE A 41 9.68 -15.94 -2.09
N TYR A 42 9.43 -14.71 -1.64
CA TYR A 42 9.82 -13.51 -2.40
C TYR A 42 11.33 -13.32 -2.45
N GLN A 43 12.05 -13.63 -1.37
CA GLN A 43 13.50 -13.64 -1.37
C GLN A 43 14.06 -14.68 -2.37
N PHE A 44 13.46 -15.86 -2.45
CA PHE A 44 13.83 -16.90 -3.42
C PHE A 44 13.56 -16.46 -4.86
N ILE A 45 12.43 -15.78 -5.10
CA ILE A 45 12.14 -15.20 -6.43
C ILE A 45 13.22 -14.18 -6.81
N HIS A 46 13.54 -13.26 -5.90
CA HIS A 46 14.56 -12.23 -6.15
C HIS A 46 15.93 -12.87 -6.42
N SER A 47 16.39 -13.76 -5.56
CA SER A 47 17.77 -14.25 -5.60
C SER A 47 18.01 -15.38 -6.60
N VAL A 48 16.98 -16.15 -6.94
CA VAL A 48 17.14 -17.36 -7.76
C VAL A 48 16.25 -17.32 -8.99
N VAL A 49 14.93 -17.20 -8.82
CA VAL A 49 13.99 -17.39 -9.94
C VAL A 49 14.16 -16.30 -11.00
N SER A 50 14.18 -15.02 -10.60
CA SER A 50 14.26 -13.91 -11.56
C SER A 50 15.59 -13.89 -12.32
N PRO A 51 16.77 -13.98 -11.66
CA PRO A 51 18.05 -14.01 -12.37
C PRO A 51 18.21 -15.23 -13.29
N TRP A 52 17.59 -16.36 -12.95
CA TRP A 52 17.61 -17.57 -13.78
C TRP A 52 16.63 -17.51 -14.96
N LEU A 53 15.39 -17.04 -14.72
CA LEU A 53 14.31 -17.08 -15.71
C LEU A 53 14.36 -15.88 -16.67
N SER A 54 14.74 -14.70 -16.20
CA SER A 54 14.80 -13.48 -17.01
C SER A 54 15.71 -13.56 -18.25
N PRO A 55 16.93 -14.14 -18.21
CA PRO A 55 17.73 -14.34 -19.43
C PRO A 55 17.12 -15.37 -20.39
N ILE A 56 16.27 -16.28 -19.93
CA ILE A 56 15.58 -17.26 -20.77
C ILE A 56 14.39 -16.60 -21.48
N LEU A 57 13.57 -15.84 -20.75
CA LEU A 57 12.40 -15.16 -21.28
C LEU A 57 12.75 -13.93 -22.13
N CYS A 58 13.81 -13.20 -21.76
CA CYS A 58 14.23 -11.97 -22.42
C CYS A 58 15.73 -12.02 -22.81
N PRO A 59 16.13 -12.96 -23.68
CA PRO A 59 17.54 -13.26 -23.96
C PRO A 59 18.30 -12.11 -24.63
N ARG A 60 17.61 -11.22 -25.33
CA ARG A 60 18.21 -10.03 -25.98
C ARG A 60 18.27 -8.82 -25.05
N SER A 61 17.31 -8.69 -24.14
CA SER A 61 17.14 -7.50 -23.33
C SER A 61 17.86 -7.64 -21.99
N TYR A 62 17.53 -8.67 -21.20
CA TYR A 62 18.03 -8.78 -19.82
C TYR A 62 19.56 -8.88 -19.72
N PRO A 63 20.27 -9.71 -20.51
CA PRO A 63 21.73 -9.79 -20.43
C PRO A 63 22.44 -8.46 -20.76
N ALA A 64 21.84 -7.63 -21.63
CA ALA A 64 22.37 -6.34 -22.05
C ALA A 64 22.16 -5.22 -21.02
N LEU A 65 21.32 -5.44 -20.00
CA LEU A 65 21.08 -4.45 -18.94
C LEU A 65 22.30 -4.26 -18.03
N SER A 66 22.47 -3.04 -17.52
CA SER A 66 23.46 -2.75 -16.49
C SER A 66 23.14 -3.50 -15.18
N PRO A 67 24.13 -3.75 -14.31
CA PRO A 67 23.89 -4.44 -13.03
C PRO A 67 22.80 -3.78 -12.17
N ARG A 68 22.77 -2.44 -12.15
CA ARG A 68 21.74 -1.66 -11.45
C ARG A 68 20.34 -1.92 -12.02
N THR A 69 20.20 -1.92 -13.35
CA THR A 69 18.91 -2.14 -13.99
C THR A 69 18.47 -3.61 -13.91
N LYS A 70 19.40 -4.57 -13.86
CA LYS A 70 19.10 -5.99 -13.59
C LYS A 70 18.51 -6.17 -12.20
N LEU A 71 19.14 -5.58 -11.17
CA LEU A 71 18.60 -5.59 -9.82
C LEU A 71 17.19 -4.98 -9.77
N ASN A 72 16.98 -3.83 -10.41
CA ASN A 72 15.65 -3.23 -10.45
C ASN A 72 14.64 -4.12 -11.22
N TRP A 73 15.07 -4.76 -12.30
CA TRP A 73 14.27 -5.75 -13.04
C TRP A 73 13.82 -6.89 -12.14
N ASP A 74 14.75 -7.47 -11.37
CA ASP A 74 14.45 -8.60 -10.49
C ASP A 74 13.47 -8.20 -9.37
N ILE A 75 13.55 -6.97 -8.90
CA ILE A 75 12.61 -6.41 -7.91
C ILE A 75 11.22 -6.17 -8.54
N HIS A 76 11.15 -5.66 -9.78
CA HIS A 76 9.89 -5.58 -10.52
C HIS A 76 9.26 -6.96 -10.78
N VAL A 77 10.06 -8.01 -10.97
CA VAL A 77 9.53 -9.39 -11.09
C VAL A 77 8.87 -9.82 -9.78
N VAL A 78 9.53 -9.56 -8.65
CA VAL A 78 8.96 -9.88 -7.32
C VAL A 78 7.68 -9.08 -7.07
N SER A 79 7.67 -7.78 -7.35
CA SER A 79 6.48 -6.92 -7.21
C SER A 79 5.34 -7.38 -8.12
N LEU A 80 5.62 -7.79 -9.36
CA LEU A 80 4.61 -8.34 -10.26
C LEU A 80 3.99 -9.63 -9.71
N VAL A 81 4.83 -10.58 -9.27
CA VAL A 81 4.34 -11.85 -8.71
C VAL A 81 3.54 -11.59 -7.44
N GLN A 82 4.05 -10.75 -6.54
CA GLN A 82 3.34 -10.42 -5.31
C GLN A 82 1.98 -9.81 -5.59
N SER A 83 1.94 -8.76 -6.41
CA SER A 83 0.70 -8.02 -6.63
C SER A 83 -0.34 -8.88 -7.35
N VAL A 84 0.04 -9.77 -8.26
CA VAL A 84 -0.91 -10.73 -8.85
C VAL A 84 -1.41 -11.73 -7.81
N VAL A 85 -0.53 -12.36 -7.04
CA VAL A 85 -0.88 -13.40 -6.07
C VAL A 85 -1.75 -12.85 -4.93
N ILE A 86 -1.34 -11.75 -4.31
CA ILE A 86 -2.03 -11.22 -3.13
C ILE A 86 -3.40 -10.65 -3.48
N ASN A 87 -3.55 -9.99 -4.65
CA ASN A 87 -4.84 -9.46 -5.07
C ASN A 87 -5.80 -10.59 -5.46
N ALA A 88 -5.31 -11.63 -6.13
CA ALA A 88 -6.14 -12.81 -6.42
C ALA A 88 -6.63 -13.48 -5.13
N ALA A 89 -5.74 -13.67 -4.16
CA ALA A 89 -6.08 -14.22 -2.86
C ALA A 89 -7.06 -13.31 -2.09
N ALA A 90 -6.82 -11.99 -2.06
CA ALA A 90 -7.68 -11.03 -1.37
C ALA A 90 -9.09 -10.97 -1.97
N LEU A 91 -9.21 -10.92 -3.31
CA LEU A 91 -10.50 -10.95 -3.99
C LEU A 91 -11.25 -12.26 -3.73
N TRP A 92 -10.54 -13.39 -3.74
CA TRP A 92 -11.12 -14.68 -3.39
C TRP A 92 -11.64 -14.71 -1.95
N VAL A 93 -10.83 -14.28 -0.98
CA VAL A 93 -11.25 -14.18 0.44
C VAL A 93 -12.44 -13.24 0.58
N MET A 94 -12.42 -12.07 -0.06
CA MET A 94 -13.54 -11.12 0.02
C MET A 94 -14.84 -11.70 -0.53
N TYR A 95 -14.76 -12.53 -1.57
CA TYR A 95 -15.92 -13.16 -2.20
C TYR A 95 -16.41 -14.39 -1.43
N SER A 96 -15.51 -15.22 -0.92
CA SER A 96 -15.83 -16.53 -0.31
C SER A 96 -15.97 -16.51 1.21
N ASP A 97 -15.44 -15.49 1.91
CA ASP A 97 -15.54 -15.40 3.38
C ASP A 97 -16.89 -14.79 3.80
N GLU A 98 -17.91 -15.66 3.93
CA GLU A 98 -19.26 -15.29 4.37
C GLU A 98 -19.26 -14.72 5.80
N GLU A 99 -18.45 -15.29 6.70
CA GLU A 99 -18.30 -14.80 8.08
C GLU A 99 -17.83 -13.35 8.10
N ARG A 100 -16.80 -13.03 7.31
CA ARG A 100 -16.31 -11.66 7.13
C ARG A 100 -17.41 -10.76 6.57
N GLN A 101 -18.15 -11.18 5.55
CA GLN A 101 -19.24 -10.37 4.96
C GLN A 101 -20.37 -10.09 5.97
N SER A 102 -20.63 -11.02 6.89
CA SER A 102 -21.65 -10.89 7.93
C SER A 102 -21.27 -9.97 9.09
N MET A 103 -20.03 -9.48 9.16
CA MET A 103 -19.53 -8.72 10.31
C MET A 103 -20.21 -7.35 10.46
N SER A 104 -20.70 -7.09 11.67
CA SER A 104 -21.18 -5.76 12.09
C SER A 104 -20.04 -4.73 12.17
N SER A 105 -20.36 -3.45 12.32
CA SER A 105 -19.37 -2.36 12.49
C SER A 105 -18.37 -2.65 13.63
N GLY A 106 -18.84 -3.16 14.77
CA GLY A 106 -17.96 -3.54 15.88
C GLY A 106 -17.07 -4.74 15.55
N GLU A 107 -17.64 -5.74 14.89
CA GLU A 107 -16.91 -6.95 14.49
C GLU A 107 -15.87 -6.69 13.40
N ARG A 108 -16.07 -5.68 12.55
CA ARG A 108 -15.04 -5.25 11.58
C ARG A 108 -13.79 -4.69 12.26
N ILE A 109 -13.93 -4.14 13.47
CA ILE A 109 -12.81 -3.64 14.25
C ILE A 109 -12.11 -4.76 15.03
N TYR A 110 -12.88 -5.61 15.71
CA TYR A 110 -12.33 -6.56 16.70
C TYR A 110 -12.38 -8.03 16.28
N GLY A 111 -13.18 -8.34 15.27
CA GLY A 111 -13.38 -9.70 14.78
C GLY A 111 -12.19 -10.22 14.01
N TYR A 112 -12.09 -11.54 13.95
CA TYR A 112 -10.99 -12.25 13.31
C TYR A 112 -11.51 -13.40 12.44
N THR A 113 -10.98 -13.55 11.24
CA THR A 113 -11.10 -14.78 10.45
C THR A 113 -9.72 -15.27 10.06
N GLY A 114 -9.50 -16.58 10.08
CA GLY A 114 -8.21 -17.16 9.67
C GLY A 114 -7.82 -16.75 8.25
N ALA A 115 -8.79 -16.70 7.32
CA ALA A 115 -8.55 -16.27 5.96
C ALA A 115 -8.07 -14.81 5.82
N CYS A 116 -8.63 -13.87 6.61
CA CYS A 116 -8.13 -12.50 6.64
C CYS A 116 -6.75 -12.40 7.31
N GLY A 117 -6.52 -13.21 8.36
CA GLY A 117 -5.22 -13.38 8.99
C GLY A 117 -4.16 -13.86 8.00
N MET A 118 -4.51 -14.79 7.12
CA MET A 118 -3.64 -15.28 6.05
C MET A 118 -3.25 -14.17 5.07
N ILE A 119 -4.21 -13.38 4.57
CA ILE A 119 -3.91 -12.25 3.68
C ILE A 119 -2.96 -11.25 4.37
N GLN A 120 -3.20 -10.97 5.64
CA GLN A 120 -2.33 -10.11 6.44
C GLN A 120 -0.91 -10.69 6.58
N ALA A 121 -0.78 -11.98 6.85
CA ALA A 121 0.51 -12.64 7.01
C ALA A 121 1.32 -12.71 5.71
N LEU A 122 0.65 -13.03 4.60
CA LEU A 122 1.26 -12.98 3.27
C LEU A 122 1.76 -11.57 2.94
N ALA A 123 0.95 -10.54 3.23
CA ALA A 123 1.34 -9.15 3.04
C ALA A 123 2.53 -8.74 3.92
N VAL A 124 2.52 -9.09 5.22
CA VAL A 124 3.64 -8.79 6.14
C VAL A 124 4.93 -9.46 5.68
N GLY A 125 4.90 -10.73 5.27
CA GLY A 125 6.09 -11.41 4.74
C GLY A 125 6.70 -10.71 3.53
N TYR A 126 5.86 -10.22 2.61
CA TYR A 126 6.31 -9.38 1.51
C TYR A 126 6.87 -8.03 1.97
N PHE A 127 6.18 -7.31 2.85
CA PHE A 127 6.63 -5.99 3.29
C PHE A 127 7.91 -6.04 4.14
N ILE A 128 8.22 -7.18 4.78
CA ILE A 128 9.54 -7.43 5.38
C ILE A 128 10.61 -7.47 4.28
N TYR A 129 10.37 -8.23 3.21
CA TYR A 129 11.26 -8.27 2.05
C TYR A 129 11.42 -6.88 1.42
N ASP A 130 10.32 -6.16 1.20
CA ASP A 130 10.29 -4.83 0.60
C ASP A 130 11.06 -3.80 1.44
N LEU A 131 10.91 -3.86 2.77
CA LEU A 131 11.68 -3.02 3.69
C LEU A 131 13.19 -3.32 3.61
N ILE A 132 13.58 -4.59 3.61
CA ILE A 132 14.99 -4.99 3.53
C ILE A 132 15.61 -4.47 2.24
N VAL A 133 14.95 -4.68 1.09
CA VAL A 133 15.40 -4.22 -0.22
C VAL A 133 15.48 -2.69 -0.27
N SER A 134 14.46 -2.00 0.25
CA SER A 134 14.40 -0.53 0.31
C SER A 134 15.53 0.06 1.16
N VAL A 135 15.87 -0.58 2.29
CA VAL A 135 17.00 -0.15 3.14
C VAL A 135 18.34 -0.42 2.47
N GLN A 136 18.55 -1.63 1.93
CA GLN A 136 19.81 -2.02 1.30
C GLN A 136 20.13 -1.18 0.06
N HIS A 137 19.09 -0.79 -0.68
CA HIS A 137 19.22 -0.05 -1.93
C HIS A 137 18.60 1.34 -1.82
N LEU A 138 18.70 1.99 -0.65
CA LEU A 138 18.13 3.32 -0.40
C LEU A 138 18.60 4.40 -1.39
N LYS A 139 19.82 4.30 -1.94
CA LYS A 139 20.29 5.25 -2.98
C LYS A 139 19.64 5.01 -4.35
N MET A 140 19.12 3.81 -4.57
CA MET A 140 18.37 3.44 -5.76
C MET A 140 16.88 3.75 -5.59
N PHE A 141 16.36 3.48 -4.38
CA PHE A 141 14.94 3.52 -4.08
C PHE A 141 14.47 4.69 -3.21
N GLY A 142 15.36 5.53 -2.72
CA GLY A 142 15.00 6.80 -2.11
C GLY A 142 14.18 6.68 -0.82
N ILE A 143 13.94 7.83 -0.20
CA ILE A 143 13.30 7.87 1.11
C ILE A 143 11.78 7.65 1.03
N GLY A 144 11.16 7.97 -0.12
CA GLY A 144 9.72 7.82 -0.32
C GLY A 144 9.26 6.36 -0.20
N MET A 145 9.93 5.43 -0.88
CA MET A 145 9.58 4.02 -0.77
C MET A 145 10.02 3.37 0.53
N LEU A 146 11.08 3.89 1.18
CA LEU A 146 11.37 3.49 2.56
C LEU A 146 10.20 3.82 3.49
N PHE A 147 9.65 5.03 3.42
CA PHE A 147 8.47 5.40 4.21
C PHE A 147 7.23 4.59 3.83
N HIS A 148 7.04 4.28 2.54
CA HIS A 148 5.99 3.35 2.10
C HIS A 148 6.15 1.97 2.74
N ALA A 149 7.32 1.34 2.59
CA ALA A 149 7.62 0.01 3.13
C ALA A 149 7.45 -0.05 4.66
N VAL A 150 7.95 0.98 5.38
CA VAL A 150 7.77 1.09 6.84
C VAL A 150 6.29 1.24 7.20
N SER A 151 5.55 2.11 6.51
CA SER A 151 4.14 2.37 6.80
C SER A 151 3.26 1.15 6.50
N ALA A 152 3.49 0.49 5.36
CA ALA A 152 2.79 -0.71 4.96
C ALA A 152 3.06 -1.87 5.93
N LEU A 153 4.34 -2.12 6.26
CA LEU A 153 4.72 -3.13 7.25
C LEU A 153 4.08 -2.83 8.60
N TRP A 154 4.11 -1.58 9.06
CA TRP A 154 3.52 -1.17 10.34
C TRP A 154 2.02 -1.45 10.38
N VAL A 155 1.26 -0.97 9.40
CA VAL A 155 -0.20 -1.09 9.36
C VAL A 155 -0.64 -2.56 9.30
N PHE A 156 -0.01 -3.39 8.45
CA PHE A 156 -0.37 -4.81 8.37
C PHE A 156 0.12 -5.61 9.59
N SER A 157 1.27 -5.26 10.18
CA SER A 157 1.74 -5.92 11.41
C SER A 157 0.87 -5.60 12.62
N LEU A 158 0.31 -4.39 12.68
CA LEU A 158 -0.60 -3.99 13.75
C LEU A 158 -1.88 -4.82 13.77
N GLY A 159 -2.34 -5.34 12.62
CA GLY A 159 -3.51 -6.21 12.57
C GLY A 159 -3.30 -7.56 13.25
N PHE A 160 -2.06 -7.92 13.62
CA PHE A 160 -1.83 -9.10 14.47
C PHE A 160 -2.22 -8.86 15.93
N ARG A 161 -2.35 -7.59 16.33
CA ARG A 161 -3.16 -7.21 17.49
C ARG A 161 -4.58 -7.23 16.96
N PRO A 162 -5.49 -8.12 17.39
CA PRO A 162 -6.81 -8.35 16.78
C PRO A 162 -7.61 -7.04 16.56
N PHE A 163 -7.33 -6.40 15.44
CA PHE A 163 -7.65 -5.02 15.10
C PHE A 163 -7.65 -4.90 13.59
N LEU A 164 -8.80 -4.52 13.02
CA LEU A 164 -8.96 -4.29 11.58
C LEU A 164 -8.63 -5.50 10.68
N ASN A 165 -8.70 -6.72 11.20
CA ASN A 165 -8.45 -7.94 10.42
C ASN A 165 -9.38 -8.03 9.20
N TYR A 166 -10.65 -7.64 9.35
CA TYR A 166 -11.63 -7.51 8.26
C TYR A 166 -11.13 -6.67 7.06
N TYR A 167 -10.32 -5.65 7.35
CA TYR A 167 -9.83 -4.68 6.37
C TYR A 167 -8.52 -5.09 5.69
N ALA A 168 -7.84 -6.14 6.17
CA ALA A 168 -6.62 -6.64 5.54
C ALA A 168 -6.79 -6.91 4.03
N PRO A 169 -7.78 -7.71 3.58
CA PRO A 169 -8.02 -7.90 2.15
C PRO A 169 -8.60 -6.66 1.45
N VAL A 170 -9.14 -5.69 2.19
CA VAL A 170 -9.73 -4.47 1.60
C VAL A 170 -8.64 -3.49 1.16
N PHE A 171 -7.68 -3.21 2.04
CA PHE A 171 -6.63 -2.22 1.77
C PHE A 171 -5.46 -2.79 0.97
N ILE A 172 -5.25 -4.12 0.98
CA ILE A 172 -4.24 -4.72 0.11
C ILE A 172 -4.59 -4.58 -1.39
N LEU A 173 -5.86 -4.34 -1.74
CA LEU A 173 -6.29 -4.04 -3.11
C LEU A 173 -5.70 -2.73 -3.68
N TYR A 174 -5.01 -1.93 -2.89
CA TYR A 174 -4.14 -0.86 -3.41
C TYR A 174 -3.05 -1.37 -4.32
N GLU A 175 -2.67 -2.63 -4.20
CA GLU A 175 -1.72 -3.27 -5.09
C GLU A 175 -2.34 -3.65 -6.44
N LEU A 176 -3.65 -3.52 -6.66
CA LEU A 176 -4.31 -3.99 -7.89
C LEU A 176 -3.83 -3.26 -9.15
N SER A 177 -3.32 -2.04 -9.03
CA SER A 177 -2.70 -1.31 -10.14
C SER A 177 -1.24 -1.70 -10.39
N SER A 178 -0.56 -2.28 -9.41
CA SER A 178 0.87 -2.61 -9.45
C SER A 178 1.25 -3.62 -10.56
N PRO A 179 0.43 -4.61 -10.95
CA PRO A 179 0.74 -5.45 -12.10
C PRO A 179 0.89 -4.66 -13.40
N PHE A 180 -0.02 -3.71 -13.65
CA PHE A 180 0.01 -2.88 -14.84
C PHE A 180 1.20 -1.92 -14.83
N LEU A 181 1.59 -1.40 -13.67
CA LEU A 181 2.78 -0.59 -13.53
C LEU A 181 4.05 -1.38 -13.88
N ASN A 182 4.21 -2.57 -13.30
CA ASN A 182 5.34 -3.46 -13.57
C ASN A 182 5.40 -3.85 -15.06
N ILE A 183 4.27 -4.24 -15.67
CA ILE A 183 4.20 -4.54 -17.11
C ILE A 183 4.58 -3.31 -17.94
N HIS A 184 4.12 -2.12 -17.57
CA HIS A 184 4.48 -0.88 -18.27
C HIS A 184 6.00 -0.65 -18.23
N TRP A 185 6.62 -0.87 -17.07
CA TRP A 185 8.06 -0.76 -16.89
C TRP A 185 8.84 -1.80 -17.71
N PHE A 186 8.39 -3.07 -17.73
CA PHE A 186 9.03 -4.11 -18.53
C PHE A 186 9.00 -3.78 -20.02
N LEU A 187 7.86 -3.30 -20.52
CA LEU A 187 7.71 -2.91 -21.94
C LEU A 187 8.73 -1.85 -22.36
N ASP A 188 9.07 -0.91 -21.47
CA ASP A 188 10.15 0.04 -21.74
C ASP A 188 11.52 -0.65 -21.83
N LYS A 189 11.82 -1.56 -20.91
CA LYS A 189 13.13 -2.22 -20.86
C LYS A 189 13.35 -3.25 -21.96
N VAL A 190 12.29 -3.73 -22.61
CA VAL A 190 12.38 -4.62 -23.77
C VAL A 190 12.27 -3.90 -25.12
N ASN A 191 12.46 -2.57 -25.14
CA ASN A 191 12.39 -1.73 -26.35
C ASN A 191 11.00 -1.75 -27.03
N MET A 192 9.93 -1.89 -26.25
CA MET A 192 8.54 -1.81 -26.71
C MET A 192 7.88 -0.47 -26.35
N THR A 193 8.68 0.56 -26.04
CA THR A 193 8.18 1.92 -25.77
C THR A 193 7.40 2.46 -26.96
N GLY A 194 6.21 3.00 -26.73
CA GLY A 194 5.32 3.51 -27.78
C GLY A 194 4.46 2.46 -28.48
N SER A 195 4.60 1.18 -28.14
CA SER A 195 3.82 0.10 -28.76
C SER A 195 2.34 0.14 -28.35
N ARG A 196 1.47 -0.45 -29.18
CA ARG A 196 0.04 -0.64 -28.86
C ARG A 196 -0.16 -1.39 -27.54
N ALA A 197 0.69 -2.39 -27.26
CA ALA A 197 0.64 -3.15 -26.02
C ALA A 197 0.89 -2.25 -24.79
N GLN A 198 1.90 -1.37 -24.87
CA GLN A 198 2.19 -0.42 -23.79
C GLN A 198 1.07 0.60 -23.61
N TRP A 199 0.43 1.03 -24.70
CA TRP A 199 -0.70 1.96 -24.64
C TRP A 199 -1.93 1.34 -23.96
N TYR A 200 -2.36 0.15 -24.37
CA TYR A 200 -3.47 -0.55 -23.71
C TYR A 200 -3.18 -0.80 -22.23
N ASN A 201 -1.95 -1.23 -21.92
CA ASN A 201 -1.53 -1.40 -20.53
C ASN A 201 -1.52 -0.08 -19.75
N GLY A 202 -1.10 1.02 -20.36
CA GLY A 202 -1.13 2.36 -19.77
C GLY A 202 -2.55 2.84 -19.44
N MET A 203 -3.52 2.59 -20.34
CA MET A 203 -4.94 2.87 -20.04
C MET A 203 -5.47 2.04 -18.87
N MET A 204 -5.14 0.74 -18.84
CA MET A 204 -5.52 -0.14 -17.73
C MET A 204 -4.89 0.31 -16.42
N LEU A 205 -3.61 0.71 -16.44
CA LEU A 205 -2.92 1.26 -15.28
C LEU A 205 -3.65 2.49 -14.73
N LEU A 206 -3.94 3.49 -15.57
CA LEU A 206 -4.65 4.70 -15.18
C LEU A 206 -6.05 4.40 -14.62
N GLY A 207 -6.81 3.54 -15.32
CA GLY A 207 -8.16 3.15 -14.93
C GLY A 207 -8.20 2.40 -13.60
N VAL A 208 -7.35 1.36 -13.45
CA VAL A 208 -7.30 0.57 -12.22
C VAL A 208 -6.78 1.39 -11.06
N PHE A 209 -5.73 2.20 -11.25
CA PHE A 209 -5.22 3.12 -10.22
C PHE A 209 -6.34 4.04 -9.71
N PHE A 210 -7.08 4.68 -10.61
CA PHE A 210 -8.20 5.54 -10.23
C PHE A 210 -9.27 4.78 -9.45
N CYS A 211 -9.73 3.63 -9.96
CA CYS A 211 -10.80 2.86 -9.37
C CYS A 211 -10.42 2.27 -8.00
N CYS A 212 -9.27 1.59 -7.88
CA CYS A 212 -8.90 0.89 -6.65
C CYS A 212 -8.31 1.83 -5.59
N ARG A 213 -7.49 2.82 -5.97
CA ARG A 213 -6.81 3.69 -5.00
C ARG A 213 -7.63 4.94 -4.65
N LEU A 214 -8.19 5.64 -5.63
CA LEU A 214 -8.90 6.91 -5.36
C LEU A 214 -10.37 6.72 -5.00
N VAL A 215 -11.09 5.86 -5.72
CA VAL A 215 -12.52 5.65 -5.46
C VAL A 215 -12.72 4.66 -4.32
N TRP A 216 -12.34 3.39 -4.54
CA TRP A 216 -12.51 2.34 -3.56
C TRP A 216 -11.72 2.62 -2.27
N GLY A 217 -10.46 3.03 -2.40
CA GLY A 217 -9.61 3.34 -1.26
C GLY A 217 -10.14 4.42 -0.33
N THR A 218 -10.50 5.56 -0.90
CA THR A 218 -11.07 6.66 -0.12
C THR A 218 -12.39 6.26 0.52
N TRP A 219 -13.25 5.55 -0.21
CA TRP A 219 -14.51 5.05 0.33
C TRP A 219 -14.29 4.13 1.54
N GLN A 220 -13.40 3.15 1.42
CA GLN A 220 -13.09 2.22 2.51
C GLN A 220 -12.36 2.90 3.67
N SER A 221 -11.55 3.93 3.38
CA SER A 221 -10.90 4.76 4.40
C SER A 221 -11.96 5.49 5.25
N VAL A 222 -13.00 6.05 4.63
CA VAL A 222 -14.12 6.66 5.37
C VAL A 222 -14.85 5.64 6.26
N ILE A 223 -15.13 4.44 5.74
CA ILE A 223 -15.81 3.39 6.52
C ILE A 223 -14.96 2.97 7.72
N VAL A 224 -13.67 2.68 7.53
CA VAL A 224 -12.82 2.26 8.66
C VAL A 224 -12.66 3.38 9.69
N TYR A 225 -12.65 4.64 9.27
CA TYR A 225 -12.63 5.78 10.18
C TYR A 225 -13.92 5.88 11.01
N GLN A 226 -15.09 5.64 10.38
CA GLN A 226 -16.36 5.58 11.10
C GLN A 226 -16.39 4.44 12.11
N ASP A 227 -15.98 3.24 11.70
CA ASP A 227 -15.96 2.06 12.58
C ASP A 227 -14.97 2.26 13.77
N MET A 228 -13.79 2.83 13.52
CA MET A 228 -12.82 3.16 14.58
C MET A 228 -13.33 4.27 15.51
N TRP A 229 -14.00 5.29 14.96
CA TRP A 229 -14.58 6.36 15.75
C TRP A 229 -15.67 5.84 16.69
N ASN A 230 -16.57 5.00 16.19
CA ASN A 230 -17.61 4.33 16.98
C ASN A 230 -16.97 3.47 18.10
N ALA A 231 -15.93 2.71 17.77
CA ALA A 231 -15.19 1.89 18.73
C ALA A 231 -14.54 2.73 19.85
N LEU A 232 -13.98 3.90 19.51
CA LEU A 232 -13.42 4.84 20.51
C LEU A 232 -14.50 5.48 21.38
N GLN A 233 -15.62 5.90 20.79
CA GLN A 233 -16.74 6.47 21.55
C GLN A 233 -17.29 5.48 22.57
N HIS A 234 -17.46 4.20 22.19
CA HIS A 234 -17.88 3.16 23.13
C HIS A 234 -16.89 2.99 24.28
N LYS A 235 -15.60 2.94 23.98
CA LYS A 235 -14.55 2.82 25.00
C LYS A 235 -14.55 4.01 25.97
N TRP A 236 -14.60 5.23 25.45
CA TRP A 236 -14.60 6.43 26.29
C TRP A 236 -15.86 6.52 27.15
N SER A 237 -17.02 6.20 26.58
CA SER A 237 -18.29 6.19 27.33
C SER A 237 -18.28 5.14 28.45
N ALA A 238 -17.73 3.96 28.19
CA ALA A 238 -17.57 2.90 29.19
C ALA A 238 -16.56 3.28 30.28
N ALA A 239 -15.48 3.98 29.93
CA ALA A 239 -14.51 4.48 30.91
C ALA A 239 -15.11 5.56 31.82
N SER A 240 -15.99 6.43 31.30
CA SER A 240 -16.67 7.46 32.10
C SER A 240 -17.74 6.91 33.05
N SER A 241 -18.24 5.69 32.83
CA SER A 241 -19.30 5.09 33.64
C SER A 241 -18.82 4.10 34.71
N SER A 242 -17.52 3.76 34.73
CA SER A 242 -16.92 2.87 35.74
C SER A 242 -16.23 3.70 36.85
N PRO A 243 -16.71 3.67 38.11
CA PRO A 243 -16.09 4.42 39.23
C PRO A 243 -14.76 3.82 39.71
N LEU A 244 -14.40 2.63 39.23
CA LEU A 244 -13.17 1.93 39.53
C LEU A 244 -12.45 1.71 38.18
N ASP A 245 -11.13 1.86 38.15
CA ASP A 245 -10.22 1.70 36.99
C ASP A 245 -10.22 0.26 36.39
N THR A 246 -11.27 -0.52 36.64
CA THR A 246 -11.49 -1.85 36.10
C THR A 246 -11.91 -1.76 34.63
N PRO A 247 -11.21 -2.44 33.71
CA PRO A 247 -11.55 -2.43 32.29
C PRO A 247 -12.95 -3.02 32.07
N VAL A 248 -13.87 -2.21 31.58
CA VAL A 248 -15.22 -2.65 31.17
C VAL A 248 -15.08 -3.57 29.96
N ASN A 249 -15.55 -4.82 30.08
CA ASN A 249 -15.51 -5.79 28.99
C ASN A 249 -16.53 -5.40 27.92
N ILE A 250 -16.05 -4.86 26.79
CA ILE A 250 -16.92 -4.47 25.67
C ILE A 250 -17.38 -5.64 24.80
N GLY A 251 -16.85 -6.85 25.03
CA GLY A 251 -17.04 -8.01 24.15
C GLY A 251 -18.51 -8.39 23.97
N ALA A 252 -19.33 -8.27 25.01
CA ALA A 252 -20.77 -8.57 24.95
C ALA A 252 -21.57 -7.59 24.06
N HIS A 253 -21.07 -6.37 23.85
CA HIS A 253 -21.70 -5.38 22.97
C HIS A 253 -21.18 -5.45 21.54
N VAL A 254 -19.96 -5.97 21.35
CA VAL A 254 -19.29 -6.06 20.05
C VAL A 254 -19.68 -7.33 19.31
N PHE A 255 -19.61 -8.48 19.99
CA PHE A 255 -19.83 -9.79 19.38
C PHE A 255 -21.27 -10.21 19.62
N ALA A 256 -22.04 -10.33 18.54
CA ALA A 256 -23.39 -10.88 18.62
C ALA A 256 -23.33 -12.37 19.02
N ILE A 257 -24.35 -12.84 19.76
CA ILE A 257 -24.56 -14.28 19.93
C ILE A 257 -24.96 -14.82 18.55
N ARG A 258 -23.99 -15.41 17.85
CA ARG A 258 -24.24 -16.17 16.63
C ARG A 258 -24.65 -17.58 17.07
N ASP A 259 -25.95 -17.79 17.27
CA ASP A 259 -26.47 -19.14 17.49
C ASP A 259 -26.14 -19.99 16.25
N GLY A 260 -25.37 -21.06 16.47
CA GLY A 260 -24.94 -21.98 15.40
C GLY A 260 -26.09 -22.70 14.69
N ASP A 261 -27.34 -22.43 15.07
CA ASP A 261 -28.57 -22.96 14.45
C ASP A 261 -28.71 -22.56 12.97
N MET A 262 -28.02 -21.51 12.51
CA MET A 262 -27.95 -21.16 11.07
C MET A 262 -26.81 -21.84 10.30
N CYS A 263 -25.91 -22.57 10.98
CA CYS A 263 -24.80 -23.24 10.32
C CYS A 263 -25.20 -24.63 9.81
N VAL A 264 -24.91 -24.87 8.53
CA VAL A 264 -25.26 -26.13 7.85
C VAL A 264 -24.30 -27.27 8.20
N ASP A 265 -23.06 -26.95 8.59
CA ASP A 265 -22.02 -27.93 8.94
C ASP A 265 -21.06 -27.44 10.05
N GLU A 266 -20.18 -28.36 10.50
CA GLU A 266 -19.17 -28.10 11.54
C GLU A 266 -18.15 -27.04 11.11
N THR A 267 -17.85 -26.92 9.83
CA THR A 267 -16.88 -25.94 9.31
C THR A 267 -17.44 -24.53 9.45
N CYS A 268 -18.70 -24.32 9.09
CA CYS A 268 -19.43 -23.07 9.33
C CYS A 268 -19.44 -22.72 10.82
N ALA A 269 -19.77 -23.69 11.69
CA ALA A 269 -19.83 -23.45 13.13
C ALA A 269 -18.46 -23.01 13.68
N ARG A 270 -17.37 -23.66 13.24
CA ARG A 270 -16.00 -23.29 13.62
C ARG A 270 -15.60 -21.92 13.08
N ALA A 271 -15.93 -21.62 11.82
CA ALA A 271 -15.63 -20.32 11.21
C ALA A 271 -16.36 -19.17 11.91
N ASN A 272 -17.63 -19.36 12.27
CA ASN A 272 -18.40 -18.36 13.03
C ASN A 272 -17.86 -18.17 14.45
N ALA A 273 -17.44 -19.25 15.11
CA ALA A 273 -16.82 -19.17 16.43
C ALA A 273 -15.48 -18.40 16.40
N GLU A 274 -14.74 -18.48 15.30
CA GLU A 274 -13.43 -17.83 15.13
C GLU A 274 -13.50 -16.29 15.19
N ILE A 275 -14.65 -15.71 14.80
CA ILE A 275 -14.88 -14.25 14.84
C ILE A 275 -14.58 -13.67 16.21
N SER A 276 -14.94 -14.37 17.27
CA SER A 276 -14.75 -13.92 18.66
C SER A 276 -13.57 -14.59 19.38
N ARG A 277 -12.74 -15.36 18.64
CA ARG A 277 -11.63 -16.16 19.20
C ARG A 277 -10.66 -15.36 20.07
N PHE A 278 -10.39 -14.12 19.67
CA PHE A 278 -9.44 -13.25 20.37
C PHE A 278 -10.09 -12.12 21.18
N LYS A 279 -11.39 -12.25 21.51
CA LYS A 279 -12.17 -11.23 22.21
C LYS A 279 -11.57 -10.77 23.54
N ASP A 280 -10.88 -11.66 24.25
CA ASP A 280 -10.29 -11.38 25.56
C ASP A 280 -9.13 -10.37 25.46
N PHE A 281 -8.38 -10.41 24.35
CA PHE A 281 -7.33 -9.43 24.07
C PHE A 281 -7.87 -8.06 23.69
N THR A 282 -9.14 -7.99 23.26
CA THR A 282 -9.84 -6.76 22.88
C THR A 282 -10.84 -6.29 23.93
N ALA A 283 -10.94 -6.96 25.07
CA ALA A 283 -11.99 -6.71 26.07
C ALA A 283 -11.98 -5.27 26.61
N GLY A 284 -10.80 -4.65 26.74
CA GLY A 284 -10.65 -3.25 27.17
C GLY A 284 -10.83 -2.20 26.05
N GLY A 285 -11.26 -2.63 24.87
CA GLY A 285 -11.41 -1.79 23.68
C GLY A 285 -10.09 -1.37 23.02
N VAL A 286 -10.21 -0.73 21.87
CA VAL A 286 -9.06 -0.32 21.06
C VAL A 286 -8.22 0.76 21.77
N PRO A 287 -6.88 0.64 21.83
CA PRO A 287 -6.03 1.73 22.32
C PRO A 287 -6.11 2.98 21.43
N THR A 288 -6.26 4.17 22.00
CA THR A 288 -6.36 5.42 21.22
C THR A 288 -5.13 5.68 20.35
N TRP A 289 -3.94 5.38 20.87
CA TRP A 289 -2.70 5.52 20.10
C TRP A 289 -2.67 4.60 18.87
N LEU A 290 -3.30 3.41 18.96
CA LEU A 290 -3.35 2.46 17.85
C LEU A 290 -4.18 3.03 16.70
N VAL A 291 -5.37 3.56 17.01
CA VAL A 291 -6.23 4.26 16.05
C VAL A 291 -5.51 5.47 15.45
N LEU A 292 -4.87 6.30 16.28
CA LEU A 292 -4.16 7.49 15.81
C LEU A 292 -3.05 7.14 14.81
N THR A 293 -2.19 6.17 15.16
CA THR A 293 -1.10 5.76 14.28
C THR A 293 -1.62 5.16 12.96
N TYR A 294 -2.67 4.34 13.02
CA TYR A 294 -3.29 3.78 11.82
C TYR A 294 -3.87 4.89 10.92
N VAL A 295 -4.66 5.81 11.48
CA VAL A 295 -5.27 6.92 10.72
C VAL A 295 -4.19 7.80 10.09
N THR A 296 -3.14 8.14 10.83
CA THR A 296 -2.01 8.91 10.29
C THR A 296 -1.34 8.19 9.12
N SER A 297 -1.01 6.91 9.27
CA SER A 297 -0.42 6.11 8.18
C SER A 297 -1.35 6.03 6.97
N ASN A 298 -2.65 5.80 7.19
CA ASN A 298 -3.63 5.70 6.11
C ASN A 298 -3.84 7.04 5.39
N ILE A 299 -3.84 8.17 6.09
CA ILE A 299 -3.88 9.52 5.48
C ILE A 299 -2.63 9.75 4.61
N ILE A 300 -1.44 9.41 5.10
CA ILE A 300 -0.19 9.57 4.33
C ILE A 300 -0.24 8.73 3.05
N LEU A 301 -0.64 7.46 3.16
CA LEU A 301 -0.74 6.57 2.00
C LEU A 301 -1.78 7.04 0.98
N ASN A 302 -2.95 7.48 1.43
CA ASN A 302 -3.96 8.06 0.54
C ASN A 302 -3.48 9.36 -0.10
N PHE A 303 -2.83 10.25 0.66
CA PHE A 303 -2.27 11.48 0.12
C PHE A 303 -1.27 11.18 -1.01
N LEU A 304 -0.39 10.19 -0.83
CA LEU A 304 0.52 9.76 -1.89
C LEU A 304 -0.24 9.28 -3.13
N ASN A 305 -1.31 8.51 -2.98
CA ASN A 305 -2.14 8.07 -4.11
C ASN A 305 -2.74 9.26 -4.89
N TYR A 306 -3.28 10.26 -4.18
CA TYR A 306 -3.80 11.48 -4.81
C TYR A 306 -2.69 12.27 -5.49
N PHE A 307 -1.55 12.46 -4.82
CA PHE A 307 -0.39 13.16 -5.37
C PHE A 307 0.09 12.54 -6.68
N TRP A 308 0.24 11.22 -6.71
CA TRP A 308 0.65 10.49 -7.91
C TRP A 308 -0.37 10.58 -9.04
N PHE A 309 -1.66 10.49 -8.72
CA PHE A 309 -2.71 10.66 -9.71
C PHE A 309 -2.75 12.08 -10.29
N SER A 310 -2.59 13.11 -9.46
CA SER A 310 -2.48 14.50 -9.93
C SER A 310 -1.31 14.68 -10.89
N LYS A 311 -0.15 14.05 -10.63
CA LYS A 311 0.99 14.08 -11.56
C LYS A 311 0.70 13.41 -12.89
N MET A 312 -0.01 12.28 -12.90
CA MET A 312 -0.45 11.63 -14.14
C MET A 312 -1.37 12.55 -14.95
N VAL A 313 -2.38 13.14 -14.30
CA VAL A 313 -3.33 14.07 -14.94
C VAL A 313 -2.62 15.31 -15.47
N ASP A 314 -1.68 15.88 -14.71
CA ASP A 314 -0.89 17.04 -15.16
C ASP A 314 -0.11 16.73 -16.45
N THR A 315 0.47 15.54 -16.56
CA THR A 315 1.16 15.11 -17.79
C THR A 315 0.20 14.99 -18.97
N VAL A 316 -0.97 14.39 -18.76
CA VAL A 316 -2.03 14.34 -19.79
C VAL A 316 -2.44 15.74 -20.22
N LEU A 317 -2.73 16.63 -19.26
CA LEU A 317 -3.21 18.00 -19.51
C LEU A 317 -2.18 18.86 -20.24
N LYS A 318 -0.88 18.74 -19.91
CA LYS A 318 0.19 19.46 -20.62
C LYS A 318 0.20 19.13 -22.11
N ARG A 319 -0.11 17.89 -22.48
CA ARG A 319 -0.16 17.47 -23.89
C ARG A 319 -1.33 18.09 -24.65
N PHE A 320 -2.48 18.22 -24.01
CA PHE A 320 -3.67 18.84 -24.62
C PHE A 320 -3.64 20.38 -24.62
N ARG A 321 -3.00 21.01 -23.64
CA ARG A 321 -2.92 22.47 -23.54
C ARG A 321 -1.86 23.10 -24.46
N GLY A 322 -0.93 22.30 -24.99
CA GLY A 322 0.18 22.81 -25.80
C GLY A 322 1.16 23.68 -24.98
N PRO A 323 2.32 24.04 -25.53
CA PRO A 323 3.29 24.85 -24.81
C PRO A 323 2.80 26.30 -24.66
N PRO A 324 3.24 27.04 -23.61
CA PRO A 324 2.86 28.44 -23.40
C PRO A 324 3.20 29.30 -24.63
N ALA A 325 2.37 30.30 -24.92
CA ALA A 325 2.45 31.14 -26.13
C ALA A 325 3.83 31.79 -26.35
N ASP A 326 4.63 31.99 -25.29
CA ASP A 326 5.94 32.63 -25.32
C ASP A 326 7.14 31.67 -25.35
N SER A 327 6.91 30.35 -25.43
CA SER A 327 7.98 29.35 -25.48
C SER A 327 8.65 29.29 -26.87
N ALA A 328 9.98 29.05 -26.90
CA ALA A 328 10.73 28.85 -28.14
C ALA A 328 10.19 27.66 -28.99
N GLU A 329 9.51 26.72 -28.34
CA GLU A 329 8.83 25.58 -28.97
C GLU A 329 7.54 26.00 -29.70
N ALA A 330 6.78 26.97 -29.19
CA ALA A 330 5.60 27.52 -29.87
C ALA A 330 5.96 28.17 -31.23
N LYS A 331 7.19 28.67 -31.39
CA LYS A 331 7.69 29.28 -32.64
C LYS A 331 8.18 28.27 -33.69
N LYS A 332 8.32 26.98 -33.35
CA LYS A 332 8.76 25.91 -34.27
C LYS A 332 7.63 24.97 -34.73
N ILE A 333 6.45 25.06 -34.13
CA ILE A 333 5.33 24.17 -34.46
C ILE A 333 4.65 24.67 -35.73
N ASP A 334 5.01 24.05 -36.85
CA ASP A 334 4.23 24.07 -38.07
C ASP A 334 2.84 23.47 -37.73
N ARG A 335 1.80 24.29 -37.74
CA ARG A 335 0.43 23.92 -37.32
C ARG A 335 -0.20 22.96 -38.33
N LYS A 336 0.27 21.71 -38.38
CA LYS A 336 -0.55 20.61 -38.90
C LYS A 336 -1.63 20.30 -37.87
N PRO A 337 -2.89 20.02 -38.28
CA PRO A 337 -3.92 19.61 -37.34
C PRO A 337 -3.43 18.35 -36.63
N ALA A 338 -3.21 18.45 -35.32
CA ALA A 338 -2.83 17.31 -34.51
C ALA A 338 -3.95 16.28 -34.65
N ASN A 339 -3.61 15.08 -35.11
CA ASN A 339 -4.57 13.98 -35.06
C ASN A 339 -4.87 13.73 -33.57
N PHE A 340 -6.11 14.02 -33.16
CA PHE A 340 -6.56 13.89 -31.79
C PHE A 340 -6.29 12.49 -31.22
N ASP A 341 -6.42 11.44 -32.05
CA ASP A 341 -6.14 10.06 -31.66
C ASP A 341 -4.66 9.84 -31.32
N LYS A 342 -3.76 10.45 -32.09
CA LYS A 342 -2.32 10.38 -31.84
C LYS A 342 -1.95 11.18 -30.58
N LEU A 343 -2.59 12.32 -30.37
CA LEU A 343 -2.38 13.14 -29.18
C LEU A 343 -2.84 12.41 -27.90
N ALA A 344 -4.03 11.79 -27.95
CA ALA A 344 -4.55 10.97 -26.87
C ALA A 344 -3.69 9.72 -26.63
N HIS A 345 -3.18 9.10 -27.69
CA HIS A 345 -2.27 7.96 -27.60
C HIS A 345 -1.00 8.31 -26.83
N ASP A 346 -0.31 9.38 -27.25
CA ASP A 346 0.91 9.85 -26.61
C ASP A 346 0.65 10.27 -25.14
N ALA A 347 -0.48 10.94 -24.87
CA ALA A 347 -0.81 11.41 -23.53
C ALA A 347 -0.96 10.26 -22.51
N VAL A 348 -1.54 9.12 -22.90
CA VAL A 348 -1.67 7.94 -22.04
C VAL A 348 -0.31 7.34 -21.72
N LEU A 349 0.57 7.23 -22.72
CA LEU A 349 1.92 6.69 -22.53
C LEU A 349 2.76 7.60 -21.63
N ASP A 350 2.69 8.91 -21.85
CA ASP A 350 3.40 9.90 -21.05
C ASP A 350 2.90 9.92 -19.60
N ALA A 351 1.59 9.75 -19.37
CA ALA A 351 1.03 9.70 -18.02
C ALA A 351 1.43 8.42 -17.27
N ALA A 352 1.38 7.26 -17.94
CA ALA A 352 1.79 5.99 -17.36
C ALA A 352 3.31 5.94 -17.09
N SER A 353 4.13 6.48 -18.00
CA SER A 353 5.57 6.63 -17.78
C SER A 353 5.87 7.68 -16.72
N THR A 354 5.10 8.77 -16.62
CA THR A 354 5.24 9.75 -15.54
C THR A 354 5.01 9.11 -14.18
N LEU A 355 4.00 8.24 -14.02
CA LEU A 355 3.79 7.53 -12.75
C LEU A 355 5.00 6.69 -12.39
N LYS A 356 5.46 5.89 -13.34
CA LYS A 356 6.66 5.06 -13.20
C LYS A 356 7.88 5.90 -12.83
N ASP A 357 8.16 6.94 -13.60
CA ASP A 357 9.32 7.82 -13.42
C ASP A 357 9.24 8.61 -12.11
N ASN A 358 8.02 8.89 -11.63
CA ASN A 358 7.79 9.62 -10.40
C ASN A 358 7.81 8.73 -9.16
N GLU A 359 7.32 7.49 -9.25
CA GLU A 359 7.70 6.46 -8.28
C GLU A 359 9.24 6.37 -8.33
N ASP A 360 9.87 6.14 -9.49
CA ASP A 360 11.34 6.12 -9.70
C ASP A 360 12.09 7.40 -9.28
N ALA A 361 11.42 8.56 -9.09
CA ALA A 361 12.01 9.83 -8.68
C ALA A 361 11.73 10.23 -7.22
N ALA A 362 10.57 9.89 -6.63
CA ALA A 362 10.47 9.77 -5.17
C ALA A 362 11.45 8.72 -4.66
N LEU A 363 11.78 7.76 -5.52
CA LEU A 363 12.82 6.77 -5.36
C LEU A 363 14.27 7.31 -5.55
N GLN A 364 14.49 8.54 -6.00
CA GLN A 364 15.86 9.11 -6.17
C GLN A 364 16.17 10.28 -5.24
N GLY A 365 15.21 10.76 -4.44
CA GLY A 365 15.42 11.83 -3.46
C GLY A 365 15.79 13.20 -4.06
N GLU A 366 16.00 13.32 -5.37
CA GLU A 366 16.50 14.57 -5.98
C GLU A 366 15.49 15.72 -5.93
N LYS A 367 14.18 15.46 -6.07
CA LYS A 367 13.19 16.54 -6.19
C LYS A 367 12.73 17.16 -4.87
N VAL A 368 12.83 16.45 -3.74
CA VAL A 368 12.42 17.00 -2.43
C VAL A 368 13.55 17.84 -1.84
N SER A 369 14.81 17.38 -1.95
CA SER A 369 15.98 18.19 -1.58
C SER A 369 16.05 19.44 -2.45
N SER A 370 15.95 19.32 -3.79
CA SER A 370 16.08 20.51 -4.64
C SER A 370 14.94 21.52 -4.47
N ALA A 371 13.73 21.07 -4.12
CA ALA A 371 12.61 21.97 -3.86
C ALA A 371 12.76 22.70 -2.52
N LEU A 372 13.17 21.99 -1.47
CA LEU A 372 13.49 22.59 -0.16
C LEU A 372 14.72 23.52 -0.25
N ASP A 373 15.76 23.11 -0.98
CA ASP A 373 16.97 23.90 -1.19
C ASP A 373 16.68 25.16 -2.03
N ALA A 374 15.79 25.05 -3.03
CA ALA A 374 15.34 26.19 -3.82
C ALA A 374 14.48 27.15 -2.99
N GLU A 375 13.56 26.64 -2.16
CA GLU A 375 12.71 27.44 -1.29
C GLU A 375 13.50 28.13 -0.18
N VAL A 376 14.48 27.44 0.42
CA VAL A 376 15.41 28.01 1.41
C VAL A 376 16.35 29.03 0.76
N ALA A 377 16.83 28.78 -0.46
CA ALA A 377 17.65 29.75 -1.19
C ALA A 377 16.86 31.02 -1.55
N ASP A 378 15.57 30.90 -1.88
CA ASP A 378 14.71 32.04 -2.18
C ASP A 378 14.33 32.83 -0.92
N ASP A 379 14.08 32.15 0.22
CA ASP A 379 13.85 32.81 1.52
C ASP A 379 15.10 33.56 1.99
N LEU A 380 16.30 32.97 1.84
CA LEU A 380 17.56 33.62 2.16
C LEU A 380 17.86 34.83 1.26
N ARG A 381 17.50 34.77 -0.04
CA ARG A 381 17.61 35.92 -0.95
C ARG A 381 16.66 37.05 -0.56
N ARG A 382 15.42 36.72 -0.18
CA ARG A 382 14.43 37.70 0.29
C ARG A 382 14.91 38.42 1.54
N ARG A 383 15.32 37.66 2.56
CA ARG A 383 15.86 38.23 3.82
C ARG A 383 17.10 39.10 3.58
N ARG A 384 17.96 38.72 2.64
CA ARG A 384 19.12 39.55 2.25
C ARG A 384 18.68 40.83 1.54
N GLY A 385 17.65 40.79 0.71
CA GLY A 385 17.07 41.97 0.06
C GLY A 385 16.50 42.97 1.09
N ASP A 386 15.78 42.46 2.07
CA ASP A 386 15.17 43.27 3.14
C ASP A 386 16.25 43.91 4.05
N LEU A 387 17.30 43.16 4.41
CA LEU A 387 18.45 43.67 5.17
C LEU A 387 19.26 44.73 4.42
N VAL A 388 19.29 44.70 3.09
CA VAL A 388 19.98 45.72 2.26
C VAL A 388 19.10 46.95 2.07
N ALA A 389 17.77 46.80 2.09
CA ALA A 389 16.82 47.91 2.01
C ALA A 389 16.74 48.73 3.31
N ASP A 390 17.02 48.11 4.47
CA ASP A 390 17.06 48.77 5.78
C ASP A 390 18.41 49.47 6.10
N LEU A 391 19.38 49.43 5.19
CA LEU A 391 20.64 50.19 5.37
C LEU A 391 20.42 51.66 5.00
N PRO A 392 20.62 52.61 5.93
CA PRO A 392 20.55 54.04 5.60
C PRO A 392 21.65 54.38 4.59
N GLY A 393 21.23 54.90 3.44
CA GLY A 393 22.13 55.27 2.34
C GLY A 393 23.15 56.32 2.77
N PRO A 394 24.38 56.30 2.24
CA PRO A 394 25.39 57.30 2.57
C PRO A 394 25.03 58.63 1.88
N GLY A 395 24.27 59.47 2.58
CA GLY A 395 23.88 60.80 2.09
C GLY A 395 22.64 61.38 2.77
N SER A 396 22.74 61.70 4.06
CA SER A 396 21.92 62.71 4.75
C SER A 396 22.72 63.32 5.89
#